data_AF-A0AA41VM48-F1
#
_entry.id   AF-A0AA41VM48-F1
#
_cell.length_a   1.000
_cell.length_b   1.000
_cell.length_c   1.000
_cell.angle_alpha   90.00
_cell.angle_beta   90.00
_cell.angle_gamma   90.00
#
_symmetry.space_group_name_H-M   'P 1'
#
loop_
_entity.id
_entity.type
_entity.pdbx_description
1 polymer ?
#
loop_
_entity_poly.entity_id
_entity_poly.type
_entity_poly.pdbx_seq_one_letter_code
_entity_poly.pdbx_strand_id
1 'polypeptide(L)'
;MVDENTICVAAILGSTYNGEFEDVKLLNDLLERKNKTTGWDTPIHVDAASGGFVAPFLYPELVWDFRLPLVKSINVSGHKYGLVYAGVGWVIWRSKEDLPEELIFHINYLGADQPTFTLNFSKGLIITSCQFFLSLLFLLADQILCNLSSWLQDLVRSLLNTINSCEWASR
;
A
#
# COMPACT_ATOMS: atom_id res chain seq x y z
N MET A 1 12.37 16.24 -8.65
CA MET A 1 12.25 16.92 -9.96
C MET A 1 11.10 16.23 -10.70
N VAL A 2 10.15 16.97 -11.27
CA VAL A 2 8.98 16.46 -12.03
C VAL A 2 8.89 17.31 -13.29
N ASP A 3 8.61 16.72 -14.43
CA ASP A 3 8.53 17.37 -15.75
C ASP A 3 7.33 16.86 -16.56
N GLU A 4 7.16 17.38 -17.77
CA GLU A 4 6.07 17.02 -18.69
C GLU A 4 6.07 15.55 -19.13
N ASN A 5 7.17 14.82 -18.93
CA ASN A 5 7.28 13.40 -19.28
C ASN A 5 7.03 12.47 -18.08
N THR A 6 6.75 13.04 -16.91
CA THR A 6 6.54 12.28 -15.68
C THR A 6 5.15 11.62 -15.67
N ILE A 7 5.12 10.29 -15.79
CA ILE A 7 3.87 9.51 -15.83
C ILE A 7 3.13 9.45 -14.49
N CYS A 8 3.87 9.44 -13.38
CA CYS A 8 3.35 9.50 -12.02
C CYS A 8 4.49 9.78 -11.02
N VAL A 9 4.13 10.13 -9.80
CA VAL A 9 5.04 10.08 -8.65
C VAL A 9 4.64 8.89 -7.78
N ALA A 10 5.60 8.01 -7.46
CA ALA A 10 5.37 6.89 -6.56
C ALA A 10 5.82 7.27 -5.14
N ALA A 11 4.87 7.29 -4.19
CA ALA A 11 5.15 7.49 -2.77
C ALA A 11 5.13 6.14 -2.05
N ILE A 12 5.99 5.96 -1.05
CA ILE A 12 6.15 4.70 -0.32
C ILE A 12 5.55 4.83 1.08
N LEU A 13 4.49 4.07 1.35
CA LEU A 13 3.91 3.96 2.68
C LEU A 13 4.47 2.73 3.39
N GLY A 14 5.63 2.91 4.02
CA GLY A 14 6.34 1.86 4.76
C GLY A 14 7.57 1.37 4.01
N SER A 15 8.62 2.19 3.99
CA SER A 15 9.90 1.91 3.36
C SER A 15 10.48 0.56 3.82
N THR A 16 11.00 -0.21 2.87
CA THR A 16 11.62 -1.51 3.17
C THR A 16 12.88 -1.38 4.03
N TYR A 17 13.57 -0.23 3.97
CA TYR A 17 14.85 -0.04 4.65
C TYR A 17 14.70 0.33 6.12
N ASN A 18 13.74 1.20 6.44
CA ASN A 18 13.59 1.77 7.79
C ASN A 18 12.14 1.74 8.33
N GLY A 19 11.17 1.26 7.54
CA GLY A 19 9.76 1.19 7.94
C GLY A 19 9.01 2.53 7.92
N GLU A 20 9.66 3.62 7.51
CA GLU A 20 9.08 4.96 7.56
C GLU A 20 7.96 5.17 6.53
N PHE A 21 6.99 6.00 6.88
CA PHE A 21 5.95 6.45 5.98
C PHE A 21 6.38 7.77 5.34
N GLU A 22 6.48 7.80 4.02
CA GLU A 22 6.64 9.08 3.31
C GLU A 22 5.38 9.93 3.50
N ASP A 23 5.56 11.25 3.53
CA ASP A 23 4.47 12.21 3.70
C ASP A 23 3.68 12.39 2.39
N VAL A 24 2.79 11.43 2.13
CA VAL A 24 1.93 11.42 0.92
C VAL A 24 1.04 12.66 0.86
N LYS A 25 0.59 13.19 2.01
CA LYS A 25 -0.22 14.40 2.06
C LYS A 25 0.58 15.62 1.61
N LEU A 26 1.77 15.83 2.16
CA LEU A 26 2.64 16.92 1.74
C LEU A 26 3.00 16.81 0.25
N LEU A 27 3.27 15.59 -0.23
CA LEU A 27 3.51 15.33 -1.65
C LEU A 27 2.31 15.74 -2.51
N ASN A 28 1.10 15.34 -2.14
CA ASN A 28 -0.14 15.74 -2.82
C ASN A 28 -0.25 17.27 -2.87
N ASP A 29 -0.10 17.95 -1.74
CA ASP A 29 -0.29 19.41 -1.64
C ASP A 29 0.76 20.20 -2.44
N LEU A 30 1.98 19.66 -2.58
CA LEU A 30 3.03 20.23 -3.44
C LEU A 30 2.75 19.97 -4.92
N LEU A 31 2.33 18.76 -5.26
CA LEU A 31 2.07 18.36 -6.63
C LEU A 31 0.81 19.04 -7.20
N GLU A 32 -0.22 19.27 -6.39
CA GLU A 32 -1.39 20.08 -6.77
C GLU A 32 -1.00 21.50 -7.18
N ARG A 33 -0.12 22.16 -6.40
CA ARG A 33 0.39 23.50 -6.72
C ARG A 33 1.16 23.50 -8.03
N LYS A 34 1.95 22.45 -8.26
CA LYS A 34 2.68 22.28 -9.51
C LYS A 34 1.75 22.06 -10.69
N ASN A 35 0.78 21.14 -10.59
CA ASN A 35 -0.21 20.88 -11.62
C ASN A 35 -1.04 22.12 -11.97
N LYS A 36 -1.39 22.96 -10.98
CA LYS A 36 -2.04 24.26 -11.22
C LYS A 36 -1.19 25.23 -12.05
N THR A 37 0.14 25.15 -11.94
CA THR A 37 1.06 26.02 -12.66
C THR A 37 1.39 25.49 -14.04
N THR A 38 1.53 24.16 -14.18
CA THR A 38 2.03 23.52 -15.41
C THR A 38 0.93 22.95 -16.29
N GLY A 39 -0.23 22.61 -15.73
CA GLY A 39 -1.32 21.93 -16.44
C GLY A 39 -1.06 20.45 -16.77
N TRP A 40 0.01 19.83 -16.23
CA TRP A 40 0.41 18.46 -16.58
C TRP A 40 -0.45 17.35 -15.96
N ASP A 41 -1.21 17.67 -14.91
CA ASP A 41 -2.05 16.71 -14.17
C ASP A 41 -1.31 15.43 -13.71
N THR A 42 -0.06 15.58 -13.25
CA THR A 42 0.76 14.44 -12.81
C THR A 42 0.11 13.73 -11.62
N PRO A 43 -0.15 12.41 -11.69
CA PRO A 43 -0.80 11.66 -10.63
C PRO A 43 0.19 11.07 -9.59
N ILE A 44 -0.36 10.56 -8.49
CA ILE A 44 0.35 9.82 -7.44
C ILE A 44 -0.09 8.36 -7.46
N HIS A 45 0.89 7.46 -7.42
CA HIS A 45 0.72 6.06 -7.03
C HIS A 45 1.27 5.87 -5.61
N VAL A 46 0.56 5.15 -4.74
CA VAL A 46 1.09 4.82 -3.40
C VAL A 46 1.47 3.35 -3.36
N ASP A 47 2.78 3.08 -3.23
CA ASP A 47 3.26 1.77 -2.85
C ASP A 47 3.06 1.59 -1.34
N ALA A 48 1.91 1.03 -1.00
CA ALA A 48 1.54 0.67 0.36
C ALA A 48 1.71 -0.83 0.60
N ALA A 49 2.71 -1.48 -0.03
CA ALA A 49 2.90 -2.92 0.05
C ALA A 49 2.84 -3.46 1.49
N SER A 50 3.50 -2.76 2.42
CA SER A 50 3.45 -3.02 3.86
C SER A 50 2.40 -2.15 4.55
N GLY A 51 2.53 -0.83 4.45
CA GLY A 51 1.74 0.13 5.23
C GLY A 51 0.23 0.11 4.95
N GLY A 52 -0.21 -0.44 3.82
CA GLY A 52 -1.62 -0.46 3.41
C GLY A 52 -2.52 -1.32 4.31
N PHE A 53 -1.96 -2.31 5.01
CA PHE A 53 -2.66 -3.08 6.04
C PHE A 53 -2.24 -2.66 7.47
N VAL A 54 -1.47 -1.58 7.64
CA VAL A 54 -1.03 -1.08 8.95
C VAL A 54 -1.69 0.25 9.28
N ALA A 55 -1.53 1.23 8.39
CA ALA A 55 -1.99 2.59 8.63
C ALA A 55 -3.51 2.71 8.88
N PRO A 56 -4.41 1.99 8.17
CA PRO A 56 -5.84 2.07 8.45
C PRO A 56 -6.26 1.65 9.86
N PHE A 57 -5.49 0.76 10.50
CA PHE A 57 -5.81 0.20 11.80
C PHE A 57 -5.12 0.96 12.94
N LEU A 58 -3.82 1.26 12.77
CA LEU A 58 -3.03 1.91 13.81
C LEU A 58 -3.06 3.45 13.75
N TYR A 59 -3.28 4.01 12.56
CA TYR A 59 -3.20 5.45 12.30
C TYR A 59 -4.36 5.91 11.39
N PRO A 60 -5.63 5.69 11.76
CA PRO A 60 -6.77 5.98 10.88
C PRO A 60 -6.87 7.45 10.44
N GLU A 61 -6.38 8.36 11.28
CA GLU A 61 -6.33 9.81 11.01
C GLU A 61 -5.24 10.20 10.00
N LEU A 62 -4.26 9.33 9.73
CA LEU A 62 -3.24 9.59 8.72
C LEU A 62 -3.89 9.60 7.34
N VAL A 63 -3.77 10.73 6.64
CA VAL A 63 -4.33 10.93 5.30
C VAL A 63 -3.27 10.58 4.26
N TRP A 64 -3.39 9.41 3.63
CA TRP A 64 -2.42 8.88 2.66
C TRP A 64 -3.05 8.21 1.44
N ASP A 65 -4.33 7.85 1.52
CA ASP A 65 -5.05 7.02 0.54
C ASP A 65 -5.86 7.88 -0.45
N PHE A 66 -6.92 7.31 -1.03
CA PHE A 66 -7.83 8.00 -1.97
C PHE A 66 -8.54 9.24 -1.40
N ARG A 67 -8.44 9.53 -0.11
CA ARG A 67 -8.79 10.85 0.44
C ARG A 67 -7.98 11.99 -0.22
N LEU A 68 -6.78 11.72 -0.73
CA LEU A 68 -5.92 12.68 -1.43
C LEU A 68 -6.19 12.65 -2.94
N PRO A 69 -6.64 13.75 -3.57
CA PRO A 69 -7.18 13.76 -4.94
C PRO A 69 -6.22 13.28 -6.02
N LEU A 70 -4.91 13.50 -5.86
CA LEU A 70 -3.92 13.05 -6.85
C LEU A 70 -3.56 11.56 -6.72
N VAL A 71 -3.96 10.88 -5.64
CA VAL A 71 -3.74 9.44 -5.51
C VAL A 71 -4.71 8.70 -6.43
N LYS A 72 -4.18 8.15 -7.53
CA LYS A 72 -4.96 7.45 -8.58
C LYS A 72 -4.91 5.94 -8.47
N SER A 73 -3.88 5.39 -7.85
CA SER A 73 -3.79 3.96 -7.58
C SER A 73 -2.94 3.66 -6.35
N ILE A 74 -3.24 2.53 -5.71
CA ILE A 74 -2.55 2.05 -4.51
C ILE A 74 -2.32 0.55 -4.66
N ASN A 75 -1.10 0.08 -4.39
CA ASN A 75 -0.83 -1.35 -4.21
C ASN A 75 -0.67 -1.72 -2.74
N VAL A 76 -1.04 -2.95 -2.38
CA VAL A 76 -0.81 -3.52 -1.05
C VAL A 76 -0.53 -5.03 -1.14
N SER A 77 0.38 -5.55 -0.32
CA SER A 77 0.69 -6.98 -0.28
C SER A 77 -0.10 -7.67 0.82
N GLY A 78 -1.06 -8.52 0.46
CA GLY A 78 -1.80 -9.34 1.42
C GLY A 78 -0.87 -10.22 2.26
N HIS A 79 0.18 -10.75 1.62
CA HIS A 79 1.16 -11.61 2.27
C HIS A 79 2.21 -10.90 3.13
N LYS A 80 2.05 -9.59 3.36
CA LYS A 80 2.82 -8.83 4.36
C LYS A 80 1.96 -8.66 5.62
N TYR A 81 1.49 -7.45 5.87
CA TYR A 81 0.63 -7.14 7.02
C TYR A 81 -0.85 -7.46 6.78
N GLY A 82 -1.22 -7.99 5.60
CA GLY A 82 -2.56 -8.52 5.33
C GLY A 82 -2.80 -9.92 5.88
N LEU A 83 -1.85 -10.47 6.64
CA LEU A 83 -1.93 -11.69 7.45
C LEU A 83 -2.31 -12.98 6.69
N VAL A 84 -1.92 -13.08 5.42
CA VAL A 84 -2.00 -14.33 4.66
C VAL A 84 -0.61 -14.80 4.23
N TYR A 85 -0.49 -16.05 3.81
CA TYR A 85 0.77 -16.57 3.28
C TYR A 85 1.13 -15.95 1.93
N ALA A 86 2.39 -16.09 1.53
CA ALA A 86 2.92 -15.65 0.23
C ALA A 86 2.04 -16.10 -0.94
N GLY A 87 1.72 -15.18 -1.87
CA GLY A 87 0.99 -15.50 -3.09
C GLY A 87 -0.17 -14.57 -3.47
N VAL A 88 -0.44 -13.51 -2.70
CA VAL A 88 -1.47 -12.52 -3.07
C VAL A 88 -1.03 -11.07 -2.81
N GLY A 89 -1.37 -10.20 -3.75
CA GLY A 89 -1.26 -8.75 -3.66
C GLY A 89 -2.46 -8.11 -4.35
N TRP A 90 -2.70 -6.85 -4.02
CA TRP A 90 -3.83 -6.08 -4.51
C TRP A 90 -3.32 -4.77 -5.10
N VAL A 91 -3.98 -4.33 -6.15
CA VAL A 91 -3.85 -2.99 -6.70
C VAL A 91 -5.26 -2.47 -6.93
N ILE A 92 -5.51 -1.25 -6.50
CA ILE A 92 -6.80 -0.59 -6.60
C ILE A 92 -6.59 0.71 -7.34
N TRP A 93 -7.44 0.99 -8.32
CA TRP A 93 -7.55 2.29 -8.98
C TRP A 93 -8.68 3.09 -8.34
N ARG A 94 -8.50 4.41 -8.25
CA ARG A 94 -9.50 5.34 -7.72
C ARG A 94 -10.80 5.26 -8.52
N SER A 95 -10.70 5.30 -9.84
CA SER A 95 -11.83 5.32 -10.75
C SER A 95 -11.54 4.49 -12.00
N LYS A 96 -12.59 4.21 -12.79
CA LYS A 96 -12.45 3.49 -14.07
C LYS A 96 -11.53 4.24 -15.05
N GLU A 97 -11.58 5.57 -15.04
CA GLU A 97 -10.81 6.44 -15.92
C GLU A 97 -9.29 6.36 -15.66
N ASP A 98 -8.89 5.95 -14.45
CA ASP A 98 -7.48 5.80 -14.08
C ASP A 98 -6.88 4.45 -14.56
N LEU A 99 -7.68 3.56 -15.16
CA LEU A 99 -7.25 2.31 -15.78
C LEU A 99 -7.61 2.33 -17.27
N PRO A 100 -6.63 2.53 -18.18
CA PRO A 100 -6.89 2.56 -19.62
C PRO A 100 -7.55 1.26 -20.11
N GLU A 101 -8.67 1.39 -20.83
CA GLU A 101 -9.51 0.25 -21.26
C GLU A 101 -8.74 -0.69 -22.21
N GLU A 102 -7.80 -0.16 -22.99
CA GLU A 102 -6.94 -0.93 -23.89
C GLU A 102 -6.01 -1.92 -23.18
N LEU A 103 -5.83 -1.76 -21.86
CA LEU A 103 -5.08 -2.71 -21.04
C LEU A 103 -5.96 -3.85 -20.52
N ILE A 104 -7.28 -3.73 -20.61
CA ILE A 104 -8.24 -4.71 -20.10
C ILE A 104 -8.49 -5.76 -21.19
N PHE A 105 -8.27 -7.03 -20.84
CA PHE A 105 -8.61 -8.15 -21.68
C PHE A 105 -9.98 -8.70 -21.31
N HIS A 106 -10.80 -8.99 -22.32
CA HIS A 106 -12.15 -9.51 -22.15
C HIS A 106 -12.16 -11.01 -22.46
N ILE A 107 -12.36 -11.83 -21.43
CA ILE A 107 -12.39 -13.30 -21.54
C ILE A 107 -13.84 -13.79 -21.44
N ASN A 108 -14.16 -14.86 -22.15
CA ASN A 108 -15.45 -15.53 -22.04
C ASN A 108 -15.27 -17.02 -21.73
N TYR A 109 -15.11 -17.35 -20.44
CA TYR A 109 -14.91 -18.73 -20.00
C TYR A 109 -16.21 -19.46 -19.63
N LEU A 110 -17.25 -18.72 -19.24
CA LEU A 110 -18.54 -19.26 -18.74
C LEU A 110 -19.77 -18.71 -19.48
N GLY A 111 -19.60 -18.15 -20.68
CA GLY A 111 -20.68 -17.58 -21.48
C GLY A 111 -20.96 -16.09 -21.21
N ALA A 112 -20.22 -15.46 -20.30
CA ALA A 112 -20.31 -14.03 -19.99
C ALA A 112 -18.94 -13.37 -20.10
N ASP A 113 -18.95 -12.06 -20.36
CA ASP A 113 -17.76 -11.23 -20.43
C ASP A 113 -17.12 -11.06 -19.05
N GLN A 114 -15.81 -11.27 -18.97
CA GLN A 114 -15.00 -11.18 -17.76
C GLN A 114 -13.79 -10.28 -18.03
N PRO A 115 -13.81 -9.02 -17.57
CA PRO A 115 -12.67 -8.13 -17.72
C PRO A 115 -11.53 -8.60 -16.81
N THR A 116 -10.34 -8.77 -17.38
CA THR A 116 -9.11 -9.09 -16.65
C THR A 116 -8.01 -8.10 -16.98
N PHE A 117 -7.32 -7.65 -15.94
CA PHE A 117 -6.11 -6.87 -16.06
C PHE A 117 -5.04 -7.50 -15.16
N THR A 118 -4.37 -8.51 -15.71
CA THR A 118 -3.36 -9.30 -14.97
C THR A 118 -2.23 -9.73 -15.91
N LEU A 119 -1.01 -9.79 -15.37
CA LEU A 119 0.13 -10.38 -16.09
C LEU A 119 0.11 -11.92 -16.05
N ASN A 120 -0.52 -12.50 -15.03
CA ASN A 120 -0.59 -13.93 -14.80
C ASN A 120 -1.97 -14.47 -15.21
N PHE A 121 -2.01 -15.66 -15.81
CA PHE A 121 -3.26 -16.32 -16.17
C PHE A 121 -3.66 -17.38 -15.11
N SER A 122 -3.24 -18.63 -15.29
CA SER A 122 -3.50 -19.71 -14.34
C SER A 122 -2.72 -19.52 -13.04
N LYS A 123 -3.43 -19.48 -11.90
CA LYS A 123 -2.84 -19.37 -10.56
C LYS A 123 -3.73 -20.03 -9.51
N GLY A 124 -3.15 -20.42 -8.38
CA GLY A 124 -3.90 -20.97 -7.25
C GLY A 124 -4.83 -19.93 -6.61
N LEU A 125 -6.05 -20.34 -6.25
CA LEU A 125 -7.05 -19.47 -5.63
C LEU A 125 -6.95 -19.44 -4.09
N ILE A 126 -6.26 -20.41 -3.49
CA ILE A 126 -6.31 -20.65 -2.03
C ILE A 126 -5.93 -19.42 -1.20
N ILE A 127 -4.85 -18.71 -1.57
CA ILE A 127 -4.39 -17.54 -0.82
C ILE A 127 -5.36 -16.36 -0.96
N THR A 128 -5.94 -16.17 -2.14
CA THR A 128 -6.99 -15.17 -2.37
C THR A 128 -8.22 -15.45 -1.52
N SER A 129 -8.65 -16.72 -1.44
CA SER A 129 -9.77 -17.13 -0.57
C SER A 129 -9.46 -16.92 0.91
N CYS A 130 -8.23 -17.18 1.35
CA CYS A 130 -7.79 -16.88 2.71
C CYS A 130 -7.88 -15.38 3.01
N GLN A 131 -7.46 -14.52 2.08
CA GLN A 131 -7.56 -13.07 2.26
C GLN A 131 -9.02 -12.64 2.37
N PHE A 132 -9.90 -13.16 1.51
CA PHE A 132 -11.33 -12.85 1.58
C PHE A 132 -11.93 -13.23 2.94
N PHE A 133 -11.62 -14.43 3.43
CA PHE A 133 -12.09 -14.89 4.74
C PHE A 133 -11.58 -13.99 5.88
N LEU A 134 -10.30 -13.61 5.85
CA LEU A 134 -9.73 -12.73 6.86
C LEU A 134 -10.35 -11.32 6.82
N SER A 135 -10.61 -10.77 5.64
CA SER A 135 -11.23 -9.45 5.48
C SER A 135 -12.66 -9.39 6.05
N LEU A 136 -13.41 -10.50 6.03
CA LEU A 136 -14.72 -10.59 6.71
C LEU A 136 -14.61 -10.52 8.24
N LEU A 137 -13.44 -10.84 8.80
CA LEU A 137 -13.16 -10.82 10.22
C LEU A 137 -12.48 -9.51 10.65
N PHE A 138 -12.92 -8.37 10.12
CA PHE A 138 -12.30 -7.06 10.29
C PHE A 138 -11.95 -6.71 11.75
N LEU A 139 -12.87 -6.97 12.70
CA LEU A 139 -12.64 -6.72 14.14
C LEU A 139 -11.49 -7.57 14.71
N LEU A 140 -11.32 -8.79 14.20
CA LEU A 140 -10.21 -9.66 14.61
C LEU A 140 -8.88 -9.15 14.05
N ALA A 141 -8.87 -8.67 12.79
CA ALA A 141 -7.68 -8.12 12.16
C ALA A 141 -7.17 -6.87 12.88
N ASP A 142 -8.08 -5.98 13.29
CA ASP A 142 -7.76 -4.78 14.06
C ASP A 142 -7.06 -5.12 15.40
N GLN A 143 -7.66 -6.03 16.17
CA GLN A 143 -7.08 -6.47 17.45
C GLN A 143 -5.71 -7.14 17.26
N ILE A 144 -5.55 -7.96 16.22
CA ILE A 144 -4.27 -8.62 15.91
C ILE A 144 -3.20 -7.57 15.60
N LEU A 145 -3.49 -6.60 14.74
CA LEU A 145 -2.52 -5.58 14.35
C LEU A 145 -2.15 -4.66 15.52
N CYS A 146 -3.11 -4.29 16.36
CA CYS A 146 -2.84 -3.55 17.59
C CYS A 146 -1.93 -4.34 18.54
N ASN A 147 -2.21 -5.63 18.76
CA ASN A 147 -1.41 -6.49 19.61
C ASN A 147 0.01 -6.66 19.05
N LEU A 148 0.14 -6.96 17.75
CA LEU A 148 1.44 -7.08 17.07
C LEU A 148 2.26 -5.79 17.20
N SER A 149 1.63 -4.63 17.02
CA SER A 149 2.29 -3.33 17.19
C SER A 149 2.81 -3.13 18.61
N SER A 150 2.00 -3.45 19.62
CA SER A 150 2.40 -3.33 21.03
C SER A 150 3.63 -4.21 21.35
N TRP A 151 3.63 -5.47 20.93
CA TRP A 151 4.74 -6.38 21.14
C TRP A 151 6.00 -5.97 20.39
N LEU A 152 5.85 -5.43 19.18
CA LEU A 152 6.98 -4.96 18.38
C LEU A 152 7.62 -3.73 19.02
N GLN A 153 6.83 -2.81 19.57
CA GLN A 153 7.35 -1.67 20.33
C GLN A 153 8.11 -2.12 21.58
N ASP A 154 7.59 -3.09 22.33
CA ASP A 154 8.27 -3.64 23.52
C ASP A 154 9.58 -4.33 23.15
N LEU A 155 9.58 -5.11 22.07
CA LEU A 155 10.78 -5.76 21.55
C LEU A 155 11.82 -4.73 21.12
N VAL A 156 11.43 -3.71 20.35
CA VAL A 156 12.34 -2.64 19.91
C VAL A 156 12.92 -1.89 21.09
N ARG A 157 12.11 -1.53 22.09
CA ARG A 157 12.59 -0.88 23.32
C ARG A 157 13.59 -1.76 24.06
N SER A 158 13.31 -3.05 24.20
CA SER A 158 14.19 -4.02 24.86
C SER A 158 15.53 -4.16 24.12
N LEU A 159 15.48 -4.28 22.79
CA LEU A 159 16.67 -4.35 21.95
C LEU A 159 17.50 -3.07 22.02
N LEU A 160 16.88 -1.89 21.93
CA LEU A 160 17.57 -0.61 22.04
C LEU A 160 18.21 -0.42 23.42
N ASN A 161 17.51 -0.78 24.49
CA ASN A 161 18.08 -0.76 25.84
C ASN A 161 19.29 -1.69 25.95
N THR A 162 19.21 -2.89 25.39
CA THR A 162 20.31 -3.85 25.38
C THR A 162 21.50 -3.31 24.59
N ILE A 163 21.28 -2.78 23.39
CA ILE A 163 22.34 -2.19 22.54
C ILE A 163 23.02 -1.02 23.25
N ASN A 164 22.23 -0.11 23.83
CA ASN A 164 22.75 1.07 24.53
C ASN A 164 23.46 0.72 25.86
N SER A 165 23.09 -0.39 26.50
CA SER A 165 23.72 -0.87 27.73
C SER A 165 25.04 -1.60 27.51
N CYS A 166 25.30 -2.09 26.30
CA CYS A 166 26.58 -2.69 25.96
C CYS A 166 27.58 -1.59 25.59
N GLU A 167 28.66 -1.45 26.37
CA GLU A 167 29.78 -0.51 26.15
C GLU A 167 30.59 -0.82 24.87
N TRP A 168 29.98 -0.71 23.69
CA TRP A 168 30.68 -0.71 22.40
C TRP A 168 30.97 0.72 21.90
N ALA A 169 30.41 1.75 22.54
CA ALA A 169 30.51 3.15 22.13
C ALA A 169 31.80 3.87 22.61
N SER A 170 32.74 3.16 23.25
CA SER A 170 34.00 3.73 23.74
C SER A 170 35.26 3.13 23.10
N ARG A 171 35.18 2.60 21.87
CA ARG A 171 36.35 2.24 21.05
C ARG A 171 36.29 2.90 19.68
#